data_AF-A0A6J4IE88-F1
#
_entry.id   AF-A0A6J4IE88-F1
#
_cell.length_a   1.000
_cell.length_b   1.000
_cell.length_c   1.000
_cell.angle_alpha   90.00
_cell.angle_beta   90.00
_cell.angle_gamma   90.00
#
_symmetry.space_group_name_H-M   'P 1'
#
loop_
_entity.id
_entity.type
_entity.pdbx_description
1 polymer ?
#
loop_
_entity_poly.entity_id
_entity_poly.type
_entity_poly.pdbx_seq_one_letter_code
_entity_poly.pdbx_strand_id
1 'polypeptide(L)'
;MLKTIAALLLLVLSLGLSGCASGVSGLKSYVDTTDGYEFLYPNGWLPVKVSDGPDVVFHDMIERSENVSVVISDVPDGKSLADLGTPGEVGYQLQKNAIAPTNSP
;
A
#
# COMPACT_ATOMS: atom_id res chain seq x y z
N MET A 1 -9.31 -51.63 13.89
CA MET A 1 -8.28 -51.24 12.90
C MET A 1 -8.85 -50.28 11.85
N LEU A 2 -9.90 -50.63 11.11
CA LEU A 2 -10.49 -49.75 10.08
C LEU A 2 -10.96 -48.38 10.61
N LYS A 3 -11.60 -48.35 11.80
CA LYS A 3 -12.06 -47.11 12.45
C LYS A 3 -10.91 -46.14 12.76
N THR A 4 -9.78 -46.68 13.20
CA THR A 4 -8.57 -45.91 13.54
C THR A 4 -7.91 -45.34 12.30
N ILE A 5 -7.85 -46.12 11.22
CA ILE A 5 -7.31 -45.69 9.92
C ILE A 5 -8.20 -44.58 9.31
N ALA A 6 -9.52 -44.74 9.38
CA ALA A 6 -10.46 -43.72 8.92
C ALA A 6 -10.33 -42.42 9.71
N ALA A 7 -10.17 -42.50 11.04
CA ALA A 7 -9.98 -41.33 11.89
C ALA A 7 -8.66 -40.57 11.58
N LEU A 8 -7.57 -41.31 11.34
CA LEU A 8 -6.28 -40.72 10.96
C LEU A 8 -6.34 -40.07 9.58
N LEU A 9 -7.01 -40.69 8.61
CA LEU A 9 -7.26 -40.12 7.28
C LEU A 9 -8.05 -38.81 7.36
N LEU A 10 -9.12 -38.78 8.16
CA LEU A 10 -9.93 -37.58 8.40
C LEU A 10 -9.12 -36.45 9.06
N LEU A 11 -8.25 -36.79 10.01
CA LEU A 11 -7.39 -35.81 10.67
C LEU A 11 -6.39 -35.20 9.69
N VAL A 12 -5.68 -36.02 8.91
CA VAL A 12 -4.73 -35.56 7.89
C VAL A 12 -5.43 -34.71 6.82
N LEU A 13 -6.63 -35.12 6.40
CA LEU A 13 -7.43 -34.36 5.45
C LEU A 13 -7.84 -33.00 6.02
N SER A 14 -8.27 -32.94 7.29
CA SER A 14 -8.65 -31.66 7.94
C SER A 14 -7.48 -30.70 8.10
N LEU A 15 -6.27 -31.21 8.37
CA LEU A 15 -5.05 -30.42 8.44
C LEU A 15 -4.60 -29.94 7.06
N GLY A 16 -4.79 -30.76 6.01
CA GLY A 16 -4.49 -30.42 4.62
C GLY A 16 -5.48 -29.45 3.97
N LEU A 17 -6.70 -29.31 4.50
CA LEU A 17 -7.71 -28.34 4.03
C LEU A 17 -7.59 -26.95 4.67
N SER A 18 -6.69 -26.76 5.62
CA SER A 18 -6.45 -25.44 6.22
C SER A 18 -5.66 -24.56 5.24
N GLY A 19 -6.37 -23.77 4.43
CA GLY A 19 -5.78 -22.83 3.48
C GLY A 19 -5.41 -21.48 4.11
N CYS A 20 -4.58 -20.69 3.40
CA CYS A 20 -4.33 -19.29 3.74
C CYS A 20 -5.60 -18.46 3.50
N ALA A 21 -6.46 -18.34 4.51
CA ALA A 21 -7.58 -17.41 4.46
C ALA A 21 -7.09 -16.02 4.87
N SER A 22 -6.95 -15.11 3.89
CA SER A 22 -6.83 -13.69 4.17
C SER A 22 -8.14 -13.23 4.83
N GLY A 23 -8.06 -12.60 6.00
CA GLY A 23 -9.25 -12.08 6.68
C GLY A 23 -10.06 -11.16 5.75
N VAL A 24 -11.39 -11.17 5.88
CA VAL A 24 -12.26 -10.23 5.16
C VAL A 24 -12.09 -8.84 5.80
N SER A 25 -11.06 -8.13 5.35
CA SER A 25 -10.84 -6.72 5.68
C SER A 25 -11.47 -5.85 4.59
N GLY A 26 -11.99 -4.68 4.98
CA GLY A 26 -12.38 -3.62 4.04
C GLY A 26 -11.20 -3.04 3.25
N LEU A 27 -9.96 -3.41 3.63
CA LEU A 27 -8.71 -2.93 3.07
C LEU A 27 -7.89 -4.08 2.48
N LYS A 28 -7.16 -3.76 1.41
CA LYS A 28 -6.13 -4.60 0.78
C LYS A 28 -4.75 -4.08 1.16
N SER A 29 -3.77 -4.97 1.17
CA SER A 29 -2.36 -4.62 1.38
C SER A 29 -1.65 -4.45 0.04
N TYR A 30 -0.88 -3.37 -0.05
CA TYR A 30 0.14 -3.15 -1.06
C TYR A 30 1.51 -3.23 -0.38
N VAL A 31 2.42 -4.00 -0.95
CA VAL A 31 3.79 -4.18 -0.43
C VAL A 31 4.75 -4.02 -1.60
N ASP A 32 5.65 -3.04 -1.49
CA ASP A 32 6.76 -2.85 -2.42
C ASP A 32 8.09 -3.12 -1.71
N THR A 33 8.66 -4.29 -1.98
CA THR A 33 9.95 -4.69 -1.42
C THR A 33 11.14 -4.07 -2.15
N THR A 34 10.94 -3.50 -3.34
CA THR A 34 12.01 -2.85 -4.11
C THR A 34 12.35 -1.52 -3.49
N ASP A 35 11.32 -0.72 -3.19
CA ASP A 35 11.47 0.61 -2.59
C ASP A 35 11.23 0.63 -1.07
N GLY A 36 10.82 -0.50 -0.49
CA GLY A 36 10.84 -0.73 0.96
C GLY A 36 9.67 -0.10 1.72
N TYR A 37 8.48 -0.04 1.12
CA TYR A 37 7.29 0.49 1.76
C TYR A 37 6.06 -0.41 1.59
N GLU A 38 5.08 -0.23 2.48
CA GLU A 38 3.80 -0.91 2.41
C GLU A 38 2.67 -0.01 2.91
N PHE A 39 1.46 -0.23 2.42
CA PHE A 39 0.27 0.46 2.91
C PHE A 39 -0.99 -0.37 2.73
N LEU A 40 -2.05 0.03 3.45
CA LEU A 40 -3.39 -0.51 3.28
C LEU A 40 -4.24 0.46 2.47
N TYR A 41 -5.07 -0.05 1.56
CA TYR A 41 -5.98 0.75 0.73
C TYR A 41 -7.35 0.09 0.60
N PRO A 42 -8.43 0.84 0.31
CA PRO A 42 -9.78 0.26 0.26
C PRO A 42 -9.97 -0.80 -0.82
N ASN A 43 -10.86 -1.77 -0.54
CA ASN A 43 -11.33 -2.70 -1.56
C ASN A 43 -11.99 -1.95 -2.73
N GLY A 44 -11.81 -2.45 -3.95
CA GLY A 44 -12.43 -1.88 -5.14
C GLY A 44 -11.62 -0.77 -5.80
N TRP A 45 -10.49 -0.36 -5.23
CA TRP A 45 -9.59 0.60 -5.86
C TRP A 45 -8.71 -0.06 -6.91
N LEU A 46 -8.41 0.68 -7.97
CA LEU A 46 -7.66 0.22 -9.15
C LEU A 46 -6.35 1.02 -9.29
N PRO A 47 -5.24 0.36 -9.70
CA PRO A 47 -3.99 1.05 -9.97
C PRO A 47 -4.08 1.85 -11.28
N VAL A 48 -3.44 3.01 -11.31
CA VAL A 48 -3.27 3.84 -12.51
C VAL A 48 -1.80 3.95 -12.87
N LYS A 49 -1.52 3.74 -14.15
CA LYS A 49 -0.19 4.00 -14.71
C LYS A 49 -0.03 5.50 -14.92
N VAL A 50 0.94 6.08 -14.25
CA VAL A 50 1.40 7.44 -14.45
C VAL A 50 2.83 7.40 -15.01
N SER A 51 3.16 8.38 -15.84
CA SER A 51 4.53 8.59 -16.33
C SER A 51 5.10 9.82 -15.63
N ASP A 52 6.38 9.77 -15.24
CA ASP A 52 7.10 10.90 -14.61
C ASP A 52 6.36 11.52 -13.41
N GLY A 53 6.10 10.72 -12.38
CA GLY A 53 5.27 11.14 -11.24
C GLY A 53 5.41 10.23 -10.00
N PRO A 54 4.33 10.06 -9.22
CA PRO A 54 4.31 9.12 -8.10
C PRO A 54 4.70 7.70 -8.51
N ASP A 55 5.27 6.95 -7.58
CA ASP A 55 5.64 5.55 -7.77
C ASP A 55 4.38 4.70 -8.04
N VAL A 56 3.35 4.89 -7.23
CA VAL A 56 2.02 4.30 -7.46
C VAL A 56 0.90 5.29 -7.24
N VAL A 57 -0.19 5.05 -7.96
CA VAL A 57 -1.48 5.74 -7.78
C VAL A 57 -2.60 4.69 -7.80
N PHE A 58 -3.46 4.71 -6.79
CA PHE A 58 -4.70 3.93 -6.76
C PHE A 58 -5.88 4.88 -6.61
N HIS A 59 -6.99 4.63 -7.32
CA HIS A 59 -8.23 5.37 -7.12
C HIS A 59 -9.43 4.44 -6.99
N ASP A 60 -10.52 4.94 -6.42
CA ASP A 60 -11.78 4.22 -6.37
C ASP A 60 -12.33 3.97 -7.78
N MET A 61 -12.87 2.77 -8.02
CA MET A 61 -13.44 2.40 -9.32
C MET A 61 -14.72 3.19 -9.66
N ILE A 62 -15.48 3.62 -8.65
CA ILE A 62 -16.73 4.36 -8.79
C ILE A 62 -16.47 5.86 -8.60
N GLU A 63 -15.84 6.27 -7.49
CA GLU A 63 -15.55 7.67 -7.17
C GLU A 63 -14.09 8.04 -7.47
N ARG A 64 -13.77 8.26 -8.75
CA ARG A 64 -12.39 8.46 -9.22
C ARG A 64 -11.67 9.67 -8.60
N SER A 65 -12.39 10.59 -7.95
CA SER A 65 -11.76 11.69 -7.21
C SER A 65 -11.06 11.21 -5.93
N GLU A 66 -11.50 10.10 -5.33
CA GLU A 66 -10.85 9.46 -4.20
C GLU A 66 -9.67 8.61 -4.66
N ASN A 67 -8.47 8.97 -4.20
CA ASN A 67 -7.24 8.31 -4.58
C ASN A 67 -6.17 8.39 -3.49
N VAL A 68 -5.17 7.53 -3.61
CA VAL A 68 -3.94 7.54 -2.83
C VAL A 68 -2.77 7.39 -3.78
N SER A 69 -1.71 8.13 -3.53
CA SER A 69 -0.45 8.02 -4.26
C SER A 69 0.73 8.04 -3.31
N VAL A 70 1.81 7.37 -3.71
CA VAL A 70 3.08 7.37 -2.98
C VAL A 70 4.13 8.00 -3.89
N VAL A 71 4.83 9.01 -3.38
CA VAL A 71 5.94 9.67 -4.07
C VAL A 71 7.21 9.37 -3.28
N ILE A 72 8.24 8.92 -3.98
CA ILE A 72 9.55 8.61 -3.42
C ILE A 72 10.55 9.64 -3.93
N SER A 73 11.40 10.14 -3.06
CA SER A 73 12.39 11.16 -3.40
C SER A 73 13.65 10.96 -2.58
N ASP A 74 14.79 11.23 -3.21
CA ASP A 74 16.08 11.17 -2.54
C ASP A 74 16.21 12.28 -1.51
N VAL A 75 16.82 11.94 -0.38
CA VAL A 75 17.17 12.88 0.69
C VAL A 75 18.69 13.05 0.69
N PRO A 76 19.23 14.26 0.90
CA PRO A 76 20.67 14.45 0.97
C PRO A 76 21.31 13.58 2.05
N ASP A 77 22.48 13.02 1.74
CA ASP A 77 23.24 12.18 2.67
C ASP A 77 23.46 12.88 4.03
N GLY A 78 23.27 12.12 5.10
CA GLY A 78 23.48 12.59 6.47
C GLY A 78 22.39 13.54 7.00
N LYS A 79 21.30 13.76 6.25
CA LYS A 79 20.12 14.46 6.75
C LYS A 79 19.01 13.49 7.14
N SER A 80 18.27 13.85 8.17
CA SER A 80 17.05 13.20 8.62
C SER A 80 15.80 14.03 8.25
N LEU A 81 14.61 13.44 8.44
CA LEU A 81 13.34 14.16 8.27
C LEU A 81 13.25 15.43 9.14
N ALA A 82 13.81 15.38 10.36
CA ALA A 82 13.79 16.53 11.27
C ALA A 82 14.64 17.70 10.76
N ASP A 83 15.65 17.43 9.93
CA ASP A 83 16.50 18.45 9.32
C ASP A 83 15.82 19.15 8.12
N LEU A 84 14.67 18.64 7.66
CA LEU A 84 13.85 19.30 6.62
C LEU A 84 13.00 20.44 7.19
N GLY A 85 12.84 20.50 8.51
CA GLY A 85 12.08 21.53 9.21
C GLY A 85 10.91 20.98 10.03
N THR A 86 10.15 21.90 10.62
CA THR A 86 8.92 21.56 11.35
C THR A 86 7.82 21.07 10.40
N PRO A 87 6.80 20.34 10.88
CA PRO A 87 5.70 19.88 10.03
C PRO A 87 5.00 21.02 9.25
N GLY A 88 4.89 22.22 9.84
CA GLY A 88 4.33 23.38 9.17
C GLY A 88 5.19 23.92 8.04
N GLU A 89 6.51 24.01 8.24
CA GLU A 89 7.46 24.44 7.20
C GLU A 89 7.50 23.44 6.05
N VAL A 90 7.59 22.14 6.36
CA VAL A 90 7.56 21.07 5.35
C VAL A 90 6.24 21.10 4.58
N GLY A 91 5.11 21.26 5.25
CA GLY A 91 3.80 21.38 4.62
C GLY A 91 3.70 22.58 3.67
N TYR A 92 4.24 23.74 4.06
CA TYR A 92 4.29 24.92 3.21
C TYR A 92 5.15 24.69 1.96
N GLN A 93 6.32 24.07 2.10
CA GLN A 93 7.19 23.74 0.96
C GLN A 93 6.53 22.72 0.03
N LEU A 94 5.90 21.68 0.58
CA LEU A 94 5.18 20.67 -0.19
C LEU A 94 4.06 21.30 -1.03
N GLN A 95 3.26 22.17 -0.42
CA GLN A 95 2.18 22.88 -1.11
C GLN A 95 2.72 23.69 -2.30
N LYS A 96 3.76 24.49 -2.06
CA LYS A 96 4.32 25.41 -3.07
C LYS A 96 5.01 24.69 -4.23
N ASN A 97 5.70 23.59 -3.94
CA ASN A 97 6.61 22.99 -4.91
C ASN A 97 6.03 21.76 -5.61
N ALA A 98 5.14 21.00 -4.95
CA ALA A 98 4.66 19.71 -5.46
C ALA A 98 3.16 19.68 -5.73
N ILE A 99 2.33 20.27 -4.85
CA ILE A 99 0.87 20.15 -4.95
C ILE A 99 0.28 21.22 -5.88
N ALA A 100 0.73 22.47 -5.75
CA ALA A 100 0.29 23.59 -6.57
C ALA A 100 1.47 24.45 -7.06
N PRO A 101 2.40 23.87 -7.86
CA PRO A 101 3.48 24.64 -8.44
C PRO A 101 2.95 25.78 -9.32
N THR A 102 3.71 26.86 -9.45
CA THR A 102 3.30 28.10 -10.14
C THR A 102 2.96 27.95 -11.62
N ASN A 103 3.23 26.77 -12.21
CA ASN A 103 2.91 26.42 -13.60
C ASN A 103 1.89 25.27 -13.70
N SER A 104 1.17 24.95 -12.63
CA SER A 104 0.02 24.04 -12.70
C SER A 104 -1.11 24.67 -13.54
N PRO A 105 -1.74 23.92 -14.45
CA PRO A 105 -2.86 24.42 -15.26
C PRO A 105 -4.09 24.80 -14.44
#